data_AF-A0A819X7W5-F1
#
_entry.id   AF-A0A819X7W5-F1
#
_cell.length_a   1.000
_cell.length_b   1.000
_cell.length_c   1.000
_cell.angle_alpha   90.00
_cell.angle_beta   90.00
_cell.angle_gamma   90.00
#
_symmetry.space_group_name_H-M   'P 1'
#
loop_
_entity.id
_entity.type
_entity.pdbx_description
1 polymer ?
#
loop_
_entity_poly.entity_id
_entity_poly.type
_entity_poly.pdbx_seq_one_letter_code
_entity_poly.pdbx_strand_id
1 'polypeptide(L)'
;MCRLDYSPLGRKLETTDSGFSAYCGFIHVECAHRHPIVLCFISHLLRDHLYRKSSKHWTKARHKWILAVFLLNNPTIVIQRKQYQNRSKQ
;
A
#
# COMPACT_ATOMS: atom_id res chain seq x y z
N MET A 1 19.42 21.22 20.41
CA MET A 1 18.20 20.38 20.35
C MET A 1 18.53 19.19 19.45
N CYS A 2 18.44 17.95 19.94
CA CYS A 2 18.82 16.72 19.21
C CYS A 2 17.61 15.96 18.62
N ARG A 3 16.46 16.64 18.53
CA ARG A 3 15.18 16.07 18.10
C ARG A 3 14.93 16.43 16.63
N LEU A 4 14.75 15.42 15.76
CA LEU A 4 14.68 15.59 14.30
C LEU A 4 13.25 15.50 13.73
N ASP A 5 12.26 15.05 14.52
CA ASP A 5 10.85 14.96 14.13
C ASP A 5 10.10 16.30 14.19
N TYR A 6 10.80 17.39 14.52
CA TYR A 6 10.22 18.72 14.65
C TYR A 6 11.20 19.80 14.20
N SER A 7 10.73 20.77 13.42
CA SER A 7 11.51 21.95 13.05
C SER A 7 11.19 23.17 13.94
N PRO A 8 12.19 23.80 14.59
CA PRO A 8 12.00 24.99 15.41
C PRO A 8 11.75 26.26 14.58
N LEU A 9 11.99 26.23 13.27
CA LEU A 9 11.88 27.40 12.38
C LEU A 9 10.44 27.71 11.95
N GLY A 10 9.49 26.84 12.31
CA GLY A 10 8.06 26.97 11.98
C GLY A 10 7.72 26.51 10.55
N ARG A 11 6.43 26.30 10.28
CA ARG A 11 5.95 25.56 9.09
C ARG A 11 6.43 26.09 7.74
N LYS A 12 6.60 27.42 7.61
CA LYS A 12 7.06 28.03 6.35
C LYS A 12 8.55 27.83 6.09
N LEU A 13 9.34 27.52 7.11
CA LEU A 13 10.79 27.38 7.06
C LEU A 13 11.27 25.96 7.40
N GLU A 14 10.36 25.00 7.52
CA GLU A 14 10.65 23.58 7.76
C GLU A 14 11.63 22.99 6.72
N THR A 15 11.56 23.45 5.46
CA THR A 15 12.44 23.00 4.39
C THR A 15 13.87 23.52 4.49
N THR A 16 14.09 24.59 5.26
CA THR A 16 15.43 25.15 5.52
C THR A 16 16.15 24.45 6.66
N ASP A 17 15.41 23.73 7.49
CA ASP A 17 15.97 22.90 8.56
C ASP A 17 16.46 21.56 7.99
N SER A 18 17.78 21.43 7.90
CA SER A 18 18.43 20.23 7.37
C SER A 18 18.15 18.98 8.22
N GLY A 19 17.95 19.14 9.54
CA GLY A 19 17.65 18.02 10.44
C GLY A 19 16.27 17.45 10.21
N PHE A 20 15.27 18.33 10.13
CA PHE A 20 13.89 17.94 9.84
C PHE A 20 13.73 17.37 8.44
N SER A 21 14.41 17.97 7.44
CA SER A 21 14.42 17.46 6.06
C SER A 21 15.00 16.03 5.97
N ALA A 22 16.12 15.78 6.65
CA ALA A 22 16.72 14.45 6.71
C ALA A 22 15.78 13.40 7.35
N TYR A 23 15.05 13.78 8.41
CA TYR A 23 14.05 12.91 9.05
C TYR A 23 12.89 12.57 8.10
N CYS A 24 12.33 13.56 7.40
CA CYS A 24 11.27 13.32 6.41
C CYS A 24 11.74 12.37 5.30
N GLY A 25 12.96 12.59 4.79
CA GLY A 25 13.58 11.69 3.81
C GLY A 25 13.71 10.25 4.32
N PHE A 26 14.19 10.08 5.55
CA PHE A 26 14.27 8.76 6.21
C PHE A 26 12.90 8.07 6.28
N ILE A 27 11.85 8.77 6.74
CA ILE A 27 10.50 8.19 6.83
C ILE A 27 9.95 7.79 5.45
N HIS A 28 10.18 8.60 4.41
CA HIS A 28 9.77 8.25 3.05
C HIS A 28 10.44 6.98 2.54
N VAL A 29 11.75 6.84 2.77
CA VAL A 29 12.53 5.65 2.39
C VAL A 29 12.06 4.43 3.18
N GLU A 30 11.91 4.54 4.50
CA GLU A 30 11.40 3.45 5.34
C GLU A 30 10.00 2.99 4.93
N CYS A 31 9.07 3.92 4.69
CA CYS A 31 7.72 3.60 4.20
C CYS A 31 7.75 2.93 2.83
N ALA A 32 8.64 3.36 1.92
CA ALA A 32 8.76 2.78 0.59
C ALA A 32 9.32 1.34 0.63
N HIS A 33 10.31 1.08 1.49
CA HIS A 33 10.99 -0.22 1.55
C HIS A 33 10.36 -1.23 2.52
N ARG A 34 9.79 -0.77 3.64
CA ARG A 34 9.28 -1.63 4.71
C ARG A 34 7.79 -1.41 4.99
N HIS A 35 7.00 -1.20 3.94
CA HIS A 35 5.57 -1.00 4.09
C HIS A 35 4.89 -2.24 4.73
N PRO A 36 4.28 -2.13 5.92
CA PRO A 36 3.82 -3.30 6.69
C PRO A 36 2.72 -4.09 5.98
N ILE A 37 1.86 -3.42 5.20
CA ILE A 37 0.80 -4.08 4.42
C ILE A 37 1.41 -4.94 3.30
N VAL A 38 2.47 -4.46 2.64
CA VAL A 38 3.12 -5.20 1.54
C VAL A 38 3.87 -6.40 2.10
N LEU A 39 4.62 -6.23 3.19
CA LEU A 39 5.31 -7.32 3.86
C LEU A 39 4.33 -8.39 4.33
N CYS A 40 3.23 -8.01 4.98
CA CYS A 40 2.19 -8.94 5.41
C CYS A 40 1.55 -9.69 4.23
N PHE A 41 1.24 -8.98 3.15
CA PHE A 41 0.69 -9.59 1.93
C PHE A 41 1.65 -10.63 1.33
N ILE A 42 2.93 -10.29 1.17
CA ILE A 42 3.96 -11.21 0.66
C ILE A 42 4.14 -12.40 1.61
N SER A 43 4.17 -12.19 2.92
CA SER A 43 4.26 -13.29 3.90
C SER A 43 3.06 -14.24 3.79
N HIS A 44 1.85 -13.72 3.56
CA HIS A 44 0.66 -14.56 3.34
C HIS A 44 0.76 -15.37 2.04
N LEU A 45 1.17 -14.73 0.94
CA LEU A 45 1.37 -15.41 -0.34
C LEU A 45 2.45 -16.49 -0.26
N LEU A 46 3.58 -16.19 0.36
CA LEU A 46 4.70 -17.12 0.51
C LEU A 46 4.31 -18.29 1.42
N ARG A 47 3.60 -18.02 2.52
CA ARG A 47 3.11 -19.08 3.41
C ARG A 47 2.12 -20.00 2.70
N ASP A 48 1.18 -19.46 1.92
CA ASP A 48 0.24 -20.27 1.14
C ASP A 48 0.96 -21.11 0.08
N HIS A 49 2.01 -20.55 -0.56
CA HIS A 49 2.82 -21.27 -1.54
C HIS A 49 3.63 -22.42 -0.91
N LEU A 50 4.34 -22.16 0.19
CA LEU A 50 5.26 -23.12 0.83
C LEU A 50 4.54 -24.19 1.66
N TYR A 51 3.45 -23.83 2.35
CA TYR A 51 2.78 -24.71 3.30
C TYR A 51 1.42 -25.20 2.80
N ARG A 52 1.24 -25.31 1.49
CA ARG A 52 -0.03 -25.68 0.85
C ARG A 52 -0.50 -27.10 1.18
N LYS A 53 -0.95 -27.34 2.42
CA LYS A 53 -1.69 -28.55 2.80
C LYS A 53 -3.14 -28.37 2.32
N SER A 54 -3.49 -28.96 1.18
CA SER A 54 -4.87 -29.07 0.69
C SER A 54 -5.65 -27.75 0.74
N SER A 55 -5.20 -26.74 -0.01
CA SER A 55 -5.94 -25.49 -0.13
C SER A 55 -7.26 -25.76 -0.86
N LYS A 56 -8.40 -25.43 -0.22
CA LYS A 56 -9.74 -25.52 -0.83
C LYS A 56 -9.67 -24.84 -2.19
N HIS A 57 -9.90 -25.57 -3.28
CA HIS A 57 -9.85 -24.99 -4.61
C HIS A 57 -10.98 -23.97 -4.74
N TRP A 58 -10.65 -22.68 -4.67
CA TRP A 58 -11.64 -21.63 -4.83
C TRP A 58 -12.09 -21.63 -6.29
N THR A 59 -13.39 -21.81 -6.52
CA THR A 59 -13.94 -21.79 -7.88
C THR A 59 -13.82 -20.38 -8.45
N LYS A 60 -13.63 -20.28 -9.77
CA LYS A 60 -13.63 -18.98 -10.48
C LYS A 60 -14.92 -18.21 -10.23
N ALA A 61 -16.06 -18.92 -10.11
CA ALA A 61 -17.35 -18.33 -9.79
C ALA A 61 -17.34 -17.63 -8.41
N ARG A 62 -16.79 -18.28 -7.37
CA ARG A 62 -16.71 -17.69 -6.04
C ARG A 62 -15.84 -16.43 -6.01
N HIS A 63 -14.69 -16.43 -6.67
CA HIS A 63 -13.85 -15.23 -6.77
C HIS A 63 -14.57 -14.07 -7.47
N LYS A 64 -15.27 -14.35 -8.58
CA LYS A 64 -16.06 -13.34 -9.29
C LYS A 64 -17.18 -12.77 -8.42
N TRP A 65 -17.85 -13.61 -7.62
CA TRP A 65 -18.90 -13.18 -6.71
C TRP A 65 -18.37 -12.26 -5.61
N ILE A 66 -17.26 -12.63 -4.96
CA ILE A 66 -16.64 -11.81 -3.92
C ILE A 66 -16.18 -10.48 -4.48
N LEU A 67 -15.61 -10.47 -5.69
CA LEU A 67 -15.25 -9.24 -6.37
C LEU A 67 -16.48 -8.37 -6.67
N ALA A 68 -17.59 -8.96 -7.13
CA ALA A 68 -18.82 -8.23 -7.39
C ALA A 68 -19.37 -7.58 -6.10
N VAL A 69 -19.46 -8.33 -5.01
CA VAL A 69 -19.88 -7.81 -3.70
C VAL A 69 -18.95 -6.68 -3.21
N PHE A 70 -17.63 -6.86 -3.34
CA PHE A 70 -16.66 -5.82 -2.99
C PHE A 70 -16.88 -4.54 -3.82
N LEU A 71 -17.09 -4.66 -5.12
CA LEU A 71 -17.28 -3.50 -6.01
C LEU A 71 -18.62 -2.80 -5.80
N LEU A 72 -19.69 -3.53 -5.47
CA LEU A 72 -21.00 -2.95 -5.14
C LEU A 72 -20.91 -2.05 -3.89
N ASN A 73 -20.14 -2.48 -2.89
CA ASN A 73 -19.92 -1.70 -1.67
C ASN A 73 -18.89 -0.56 -1.84
N ASN A 74 -18.13 -0.54 -2.94
CA ASN A 74 -17.05 0.43 -3.17
C ASN A 74 -17.11 1.05 -4.58
N PRO A 75 -18.08 1.96 -4.85
CA PRO A 75 -18.36 2.45 -6.20
C PRO A 75 -17.21 3.28 -6.81
N THR A 76 -16.42 3.99 -5.98
CA THR A 76 -15.26 4.77 -6.46
C THR A 76 -14.19 3.88 -7.09
N ILE A 77 -13.97 2.69 -6.52
CA ILE A 77 -13.00 1.70 -7.02
C ILE A 77 -13.45 1.16 -8.38
N VAL A 78 -14.75 1.09 -8.67
CA VAL A 78 -15.26 0.68 -10.00
C VAL A 78 -14.78 1.64 -11.08
N ILE A 79 -14.88 2.94 -10.83
CA ILE A 79 -14.46 3.98 -11.77
C ILE A 79 -12.94 3.89 -12.00
N GLN A 80 -12.16 3.85 -10.91
CA GLN A 80 -10.70 3.75 -10.97
C GLN A 80 -10.24 2.46 -11.68
N ARG A 81 -10.89 1.33 -11.42
CA ARG A 81 -10.59 0.05 -12.07
C ARG A 81 -10.82 0.11 -13.57
N LYS A 82 -11.94 0.69 -14.01
CA LYS A 82 -12.22 0.89 -15.46
C LYS A 82 -11.16 1.79 -16.10
N GLN A 83 -10.78 2.89 -15.46
CA GLN A 83 -9.73 3.79 -15.95
C GLN A 83 -8.38 3.08 -16.09
N TYR A 84 -7.98 2.31 -15.08
CA TYR A 84 -6.72 1.55 -15.11
C TYR A 84 -6.71 0.50 -16.22
N GLN A 85 -7.82 -0.23 -16.42
CA GLN A 85 -7.94 -1.22 -17.48
C GLN A 85 -7.92 -0.62 -18.89
N ASN A 86 -8.44 0.59 -19.06
CA ASN A 86 -8.36 1.31 -20.33
C ASN A 86 -6.93 1.77 -20.62
N ARG A 87 -6.20 2.24 -19.60
CA ARG A 87 -4.78 2.60 -19.72
C ARG A 87 -3.89 1.41 -20.07
N SER A 88 -4.15 0.23 -19.52
CA SER A 88 -3.32 -0.96 -19.81
C SER A 88 -3.54 -1.55 -21.22
N LYS A 89 -4.55 -1.08 -21.95
CA LYS A 89 -4.89 -1.54 -23.31
C LYS A 89 -4.41 -0.60 -24.41
N GLN A 90 -3.94 0.59 -24.05
CA GLN A 90 -3.26 1.54 -24.94
C GLN A 90 -1.78 1.17 -25.04
#